data_AF-A0A7V8IHN1-F1
#
_entry.id   AF-A0A7V8IHN1-F1
#
_cell.length_a   1.000
_cell.length_b   1.000
_cell.length_c   1.000
_cell.angle_alpha   90.00
_cell.angle_beta   90.00
_cell.angle_gamma   90.00
#
_symmetry.space_group_name_H-M   'P 1'
#
loop_
_entity.id
_entity.type
_entity.pdbx_description
1 polymer ?
#
loop_
_entity_poly.entity_id
_entity_poly.type
_entity_poly.pdbx_seq_one_letter_code
_entity_poly.pdbx_strand_id
1 'polypeptide(L)'
;MSDNTMTNRIMQIHLSSWRYFAALTLPPVGLIFTLFFSIDCVILMVLFLLTHYYCWRLWLDEKLFQLLDNENDLSKFDNGMAYLWGKKTCNTRTLAERWRGTRDLFYRAMFSLMALWFASLCSTLYRAITRLTR
;
A
#
# COMPACT_ATOMS: atom_id res chain seq x y z
N MET A 1 -28.47 9.58 9.94
CA MET A 1 -27.48 8.87 9.09
C MET A 1 -26.14 9.12 9.76
N SER A 2 -25.57 8.14 10.47
CA SER A 2 -24.55 8.42 11.50
C SER A 2 -23.21 8.82 10.88
N ASP A 3 -22.50 9.77 11.50
CA ASP A 3 -21.21 10.31 11.01
C ASP A 3 -20.14 9.24 10.73
N ASN A 4 -20.31 8.05 11.31
CA ASN A 4 -19.45 6.90 11.12
C ASN A 4 -19.51 6.33 9.69
N THR A 5 -20.66 6.39 9.01
CA THR A 5 -20.81 5.86 7.64
C THR A 5 -20.16 6.76 6.60
N MET A 6 -20.28 8.08 6.76
CA MET A 6 -19.60 9.04 5.88
C MET A 6 -18.08 8.97 6.03
N THR A 7 -17.59 8.85 7.27
CA THR A 7 -16.15 8.69 7.53
C THR A 7 -15.60 7.39 6.92
N ASN A 8 -16.36 6.29 7.01
CA ASN A 8 -16.01 5.01 6.39
C ASN A 8 -15.90 5.12 4.86
N ARG A 9 -16.85 5.81 4.22
CA ARG A 9 -16.84 6.05 2.76
C ARG A 9 -15.66 6.91 2.31
N ILE A 10 -15.36 7.98 3.03
CA ILE A 10 -14.18 8.82 2.76
C ILE A 10 -12.91 7.96 2.84
N MET A 11 -12.80 7.12 3.86
CA MET A 11 -11.65 6.23 4.03
C MET A 11 -11.53 5.21 2.89
N GLN A 12 -12.63 4.61 2.44
CA GLN A 12 -12.64 3.69 1.29
C GLN A 12 -12.15 4.37 0.01
N ILE A 13 -12.56 5.61 -0.25
CA ILE A 13 -12.10 6.38 -1.42
C ILE A 13 -10.59 6.61 -1.34
N HIS A 14 -10.07 6.99 -0.17
CA HIS A 14 -8.63 7.14 0.03
C HIS A 14 -7.88 5.83 -0.17
N LEU A 15 -8.42 4.71 0.33
CA LEU A 15 -7.85 3.38 0.15
C LEU A 15 -7.78 2.97 -1.31
N SER A 16 -8.82 3.27 -2.10
CA SER A 16 -8.89 3.01 -3.55
C SER A 16 -7.75 3.66 -4.34
N SER A 17 -7.03 4.61 -3.73
CA SER A 17 -5.86 5.24 -4.32
C SER A 17 -4.68 4.27 -4.52
N TRP A 18 -4.74 3.04 -3.97
CA TRP A 18 -3.78 1.97 -4.26
C TRP A 18 -3.58 1.71 -5.76
N ARG A 19 -4.62 1.95 -6.59
CA ARG A 19 -4.54 1.81 -8.05
C ARG A 19 -3.55 2.79 -8.66
N TYR A 20 -3.56 4.04 -8.18
CA TYR A 20 -2.63 5.06 -8.62
C TYR A 20 -1.21 4.74 -8.15
N PHE A 21 -1.04 4.27 -6.91
CA PHE A 21 0.28 3.84 -6.42
C PHE A 21 0.85 2.69 -7.25
N ALA A 22 0.04 1.67 -7.55
CA ALA A 22 0.43 0.57 -8.42
C ALA A 22 0.81 1.07 -9.82
N ALA A 23 0.00 1.94 -10.45
CA ALA A 23 0.32 2.52 -11.75
C ALA A 23 1.62 3.35 -11.72
N LEU A 24 1.87 4.09 -10.64
CA LEU A 24 3.07 4.91 -10.47
C LEU A 24 4.36 4.08 -10.29
N THR A 25 4.26 2.76 -10.07
CA THR A 25 5.43 1.87 -10.04
C THR A 25 5.88 1.41 -11.44
N LEU A 26 5.07 1.60 -12.48
CA LEU A 26 5.38 1.16 -13.84
C LEU A 26 6.67 1.80 -14.42
N PRO A 27 6.91 3.13 -14.28
CA PRO A 27 8.13 3.72 -14.83
C PRO A 27 9.42 3.20 -14.18
N PRO A 28 9.53 3.12 -12.83
CA PRO A 28 10.67 2.46 -12.18
C PRO A 28 10.86 1.00 -12.62
N VAL A 29 9.78 0.24 -12.83
CA VAL A 29 9.86 -1.14 -13.35
C VAL A 29 10.44 -1.16 -14.77
N GLY A 30 10.04 -0.24 -15.64
CA GLY A 30 10.65 -0.08 -16.96
C GLY A 30 12.15 0.13 -16.89
N LEU A 31 12.63 0.90 -15.91
CA LEU A 31 14.05 1.13 -15.69
C LEU A 31 14.79 -0.13 -15.21
N ILE A 32 14.19 -0.95 -14.36
CA ILE A 32 14.78 -2.23 -13.90
C ILE A 32 15.21 -3.09 -15.11
N PHE A 33 14.39 -3.18 -16.15
CA PHE A 33 14.73 -3.92 -17.38
C PHE A 33 15.96 -3.36 -18.12
N THR A 34 16.18 -2.05 -18.06
CA THR A 34 17.35 -1.39 -18.67
C THR A 34 18.62 -1.46 -17.81
N LEU A 35 18.46 -1.74 -16.51
CA LEU A 35 19.51 -1.76 -15.49
C LEU A 35 19.98 -3.19 -15.16
N PHE A 36 19.64 -4.17 -16.00
CA PHE A 36 19.91 -5.59 -15.79
C PHE A 36 21.37 -5.84 -15.33
N PHE A 37 21.54 -6.71 -14.32
CA PHE A 37 22.82 -7.03 -13.66
C PHE A 37 23.52 -5.90 -12.86
N SER A 38 22.89 -4.74 -12.63
CA SER A 38 23.41 -3.70 -11.71
C SER A 38 22.93 -3.91 -10.26
N ILE A 39 23.68 -3.40 -9.28
CA ILE A 39 23.23 -3.32 -7.87
C ILE A 39 21.94 -2.49 -7.76
N ASP A 40 21.82 -1.43 -8.57
CA ASP A 40 20.62 -0.59 -8.64
C ASP A 40 19.35 -1.39 -8.96
N CYS A 41 19.48 -2.43 -9.81
CA CYS A 41 18.37 -3.30 -10.18
C CYS A 41 17.83 -4.06 -8.96
N VAL A 42 18.72 -4.58 -8.10
CA VAL A 42 18.33 -5.29 -6.87
C VAL A 42 17.60 -4.35 -5.92
N ILE A 43 18.12 -3.14 -5.71
CA ILE A 43 17.50 -2.13 -4.84
C ILE A 43 16.11 -1.75 -5.34
N LEU A 44 15.98 -1.47 -6.64
CA LEU A 44 14.70 -1.12 -7.26
C LEU A 44 13.70 -2.27 -7.21
N MET A 45 14.13 -3.53 -7.41
CA MET A 45 13.25 -4.69 -7.27
C MET A 45 12.73 -4.86 -5.86
N VAL A 46 13.58 -4.71 -4.84
CA VAL A 46 13.15 -4.81 -3.43
C VAL A 46 12.14 -3.70 -3.10
N LEU A 47 12.42 -2.46 -3.48
CA LEU A 47 11.50 -1.33 -3.27
C LEU A 47 10.18 -1.49 -4.04
N PHE A 48 10.24 -2.06 -5.24
CA PHE A 48 9.05 -2.40 -6.03
C PHE A 48 8.18 -3.42 -5.31
N LEU A 49 8.76 -4.55 -4.85
CA LEU A 49 8.04 -5.59 -4.12
C LEU A 49 7.43 -5.07 -2.82
N LEU A 50 8.16 -4.23 -2.08
CA LEU A 50 7.65 -3.59 -0.86
C LEU A 50 6.45 -2.68 -1.16
N THR A 51 6.56 -1.84 -2.19
CA THR A 51 5.49 -0.94 -2.60
C THR A 51 4.26 -1.73 -3.06
N HIS A 52 4.47 -2.81 -3.81
CA HIS A 52 3.40 -3.68 -4.29
C HIS A 52 2.73 -4.45 -3.14
N TYR A 53 3.50 -4.90 -2.15
CA TYR A 53 2.96 -5.51 -0.92
C TYR A 53 2.03 -4.54 -0.18
N TYR A 54 2.44 -3.27 -0.02
CA TYR A 54 1.58 -2.26 0.59
C TYR A 54 0.33 -1.95 -0.24
N CYS A 55 0.44 -1.91 -1.58
CA CYS A 55 -0.71 -1.74 -2.47
C CYS A 55 -1.72 -2.90 -2.33
N TRP A 56 -1.23 -4.13 -2.29
CA TRP A 56 -2.07 -5.31 -2.04
C TRP A 56 -2.76 -5.23 -0.69
N ARG A 57 -2.04 -4.79 0.35
CA ARG A 57 -2.62 -4.63 1.69
C ARG A 57 -3.70 -3.54 1.73
N LEU A 58 -3.50 -2.41 1.05
CA LEU A 58 -4.50 -1.35 0.91
C LEU A 58 -5.74 -1.82 0.14
N TRP A 59 -5.56 -2.61 -0.92
CA TRP A 59 -6.68 -3.22 -1.65
C TRP A 59 -7.48 -4.19 -0.77
N LEU A 60 -6.81 -5.01 0.02
CA LEU A 60 -7.47 -5.92 0.96
C LEU A 60 -8.28 -5.12 2.00
N ASP A 61 -7.68 -4.08 2.57
CA ASP A 61 -8.35 -3.22 3.55
C ASP A 61 -9.57 -2.51 2.92
N GLU A 62 -9.48 -2.01 1.68
CA GLU A 62 -10.62 -1.43 0.94
C GLU A 62 -11.80 -2.41 0.88
N LYS A 63 -11.54 -3.68 0.54
CA LYS A 63 -12.58 -4.72 0.45
C LYS A 63 -13.17 -5.11 1.79
N LEU A 64 -12.35 -5.17 2.84
CA LEU A 64 -12.82 -5.44 4.19
C LEU A 64 -13.71 -4.31 4.71
N PHE A 65 -13.38 -3.04 4.44
CA PHE A 65 -14.23 -1.91 4.81
C PHE A 65 -15.54 -1.85 4.02
N GLN A 66 -15.54 -2.27 2.75
CA GLN A 66 -16.78 -2.43 1.97
C GLN A 66 -17.70 -3.48 2.57
N LEU A 67 -17.15 -4.60 3.05
CA LEU A 67 -17.92 -5.63 3.74
C LEU A 67 -18.53 -5.10 5.05
N LEU A 68 -17.76 -4.31 5.79
CA LEU A 68 -18.17 -3.69 7.05
C LEU A 68 -19.27 -2.64 6.90
N ASP A 69 -19.36 -1.96 5.75
CA ASP A 69 -20.43 -0.99 5.46
C ASP A 69 -21.77 -1.71 5.15
N ASN A 70 -21.70 -2.95 4.64
CA ASN A 70 -22.87 -3.76 4.30
C ASN A 70 -23.36 -4.61 5.50
N GLU A 71 -22.43 -5.12 6.32
CA GLU A 71 -22.71 -5.91 7.51
C GLU A 71 -22.63 -4.98 8.74
N ASN A 72 -23.77 -4.45 9.19
CA ASN A 72 -23.87 -3.61 10.40
C ASN A 72 -23.44 -4.32 11.71
N ASP A 73 -23.04 -5.59 11.63
CA ASP A 73 -22.66 -6.42 12.76
C ASP A 73 -21.14 -6.68 12.78
N LEU A 74 -20.42 -5.77 13.46
CA LEU A 74 -18.97 -5.87 13.71
C LEU A 74 -18.57 -7.22 14.36
N SER A 75 -19.48 -7.84 15.11
CA SER A 75 -19.18 -9.09 15.82
C SER A 75 -19.08 -10.29 14.86
N LYS A 76 -19.92 -10.34 13.83
CA LYS A 76 -19.85 -11.38 12.78
C LYS A 76 -18.59 -11.23 11.93
N PHE A 77 -18.23 -9.99 11.61
CA PHE A 77 -16.99 -9.71 10.89
C PHE A 77 -15.76 -10.17 11.68
N ASP A 78 -15.70 -9.85 12.98
CA ASP A 78 -14.57 -10.23 13.84
C ASP A 78 -14.50 -11.75 14.03
N ASN A 79 -15.64 -12.43 14.13
CA ASN A 79 -15.71 -13.89 14.16
C ASN A 79 -15.22 -14.53 12.84
N GLY A 80 -15.61 -13.98 11.68
CA GLY A 80 -15.12 -14.45 10.38
C GLY A 80 -13.61 -14.27 10.23
N MET A 81 -13.08 -13.13 10.66
CA MET A 81 -11.64 -12.87 10.69
C MET A 81 -10.90 -13.82 11.65
N ALA A 82 -11.47 -14.11 12.83
CA ALA A 82 -10.89 -15.03 13.78
C ALA A 82 -10.86 -16.47 13.27
N TYR A 83 -11.91 -16.89 12.57
CA TYR A 83 -11.99 -18.21 11.94
C TYR A 83 -10.93 -18.39 10.84
N LEU A 84 -10.77 -17.39 9.97
CA LEU A 84 -9.82 -17.47 8.85
C LEU A 84 -8.35 -17.35 9.26
N TRP A 85 -8.04 -16.55 10.29
CA TRP A 85 -6.65 -16.27 10.71
C TRP A 85 -6.25 -16.90 12.05
N GLY A 86 -7.12 -17.70 12.67
CA GLY A 86 -6.83 -18.43 13.92
C GLY A 86 -6.52 -17.52 15.13
N LYS A 87 -6.86 -16.24 15.05
CA LYS A 87 -6.50 -15.24 16.06
C LYS A 87 -7.61 -15.12 17.09
N LYS A 88 -7.28 -15.29 18.39
CA LYS A 88 -8.22 -15.02 19.49
C LYS A 88 -8.71 -13.57 19.38
N THR A 89 -10.02 -13.39 19.31
CA THR A 89 -10.75 -12.10 19.34
C THR A 89 -10.53 -11.41 20.69
N CYS A 90 -9.33 -10.91 20.96
CA CYS A 90 -9.00 -10.41 22.30
C CYS A 90 -9.53 -9.00 22.56
N ASN A 91 -10.07 -8.30 21.57
CA ASN A 91 -10.85 -7.08 21.81
C ASN A 91 -11.59 -6.70 20.53
N THR A 92 -12.87 -6.36 20.64
CA THR A 92 -13.66 -5.77 19.56
C THR A 92 -13.06 -4.41 19.24
N ARG A 93 -12.12 -4.39 18.29
CA ARG A 93 -11.32 -3.21 18.00
C ARG A 93 -12.21 -2.15 17.37
N THR A 94 -12.28 -0.97 17.98
CA THR A 94 -13.20 0.08 17.54
C THR A 94 -12.89 0.51 16.10
N LEU A 95 -13.90 1.01 15.39
CA LEU A 95 -13.77 1.47 14.00
C LEU A 95 -12.71 2.56 13.86
N ALA A 96 -12.60 3.45 14.85
CA ALA A 96 -11.56 4.49 14.92
C ALA A 96 -10.12 3.93 15.01
N GLU A 97 -9.91 2.87 15.78
CA GLU A 97 -8.61 2.20 15.85
C GLU A 97 -8.24 1.49 14.55
N ARG A 98 -9.22 0.98 13.80
CA ARG A 98 -9.02 0.40 12.47
C ARG A 98 -8.59 1.49 11.48
N TRP A 99 -9.29 2.62 11.46
CA TRP A 99 -8.92 3.77 10.61
C TRP A 99 -7.50 4.27 10.87
N ARG A 100 -7.08 4.38 12.13
CA ARG A 100 -5.71 4.80 12.46
C ARG A 100 -4.67 3.83 11.92
N GLY A 101 -4.91 2.53 12.01
CA GLY A 101 -4.02 1.50 11.48
C GLY A 101 -3.90 1.55 9.96
N THR A 102 -5.04 1.69 9.28
CA THR A 102 -5.06 1.78 7.82
C THR A 102 -4.47 3.10 7.30
N ARG A 103 -4.62 4.20 8.05
CA ARG A 103 -3.97 5.47 7.74
C ARG A 103 -2.45 5.36 7.85
N ASP A 104 -1.93 4.69 8.87
CA ASP A 104 -0.49 4.42 8.99
C ASP A 104 0.02 3.58 7.81
N LEU A 105 -0.74 2.55 7.42
CA LEU A 105 -0.42 1.74 6.24
C LEU A 105 -0.37 2.56 4.95
N PHE A 106 -1.31 3.49 4.77
CA PHE A 106 -1.33 4.40 3.63
C PHE A 106 -0.06 5.25 3.55
N TYR A 107 0.38 5.83 4.68
CA TYR A 107 1.63 6.60 4.71
C TYR A 107 2.86 5.73 4.46
N ARG A 108 2.89 4.48 4.95
CA ARG A 108 3.96 3.53 4.63
C ARG A 108 4.01 3.20 3.13
N ALA A 109 2.85 3.01 2.49
CA ALA A 109 2.77 2.80 1.05
C ALA A 109 3.33 4.01 0.28
N MET A 110 2.93 5.22 0.68
CA MET A 110 3.41 6.47 0.08
C MET A 110 4.92 6.63 0.27
N PHE A 111 5.44 6.37 1.46
CA PHE A 111 6.87 6.45 1.75
C PHE A 111 7.67 5.43 0.91
N SER A 112 7.18 4.19 0.81
CA SER A 112 7.78 3.16 -0.05
C SER A 112 7.82 3.58 -1.51
N LEU A 113 6.74 4.17 -2.02
CA LEU A 113 6.67 4.68 -3.37
C LEU A 113 7.64 5.85 -3.61
N MET A 114 7.72 6.79 -2.65
CA MET A 114 8.68 7.90 -2.72
C MET A 114 10.12 7.38 -2.72
N ALA A 115 10.44 6.38 -1.90
CA ALA A 115 11.76 5.75 -1.87
C ALA A 115 12.09 5.07 -3.21
N LEU A 116 11.12 4.37 -3.82
CA LEU A 116 11.28 3.77 -5.16
C LEU A 116 11.60 4.83 -6.22
N TRP A 117 10.86 5.93 -6.23
CA TRP A 117 11.09 7.04 -7.16
C TRP A 117 12.42 7.72 -6.92
N PHE A 118 12.80 7.96 -5.66
CA PHE A 118 14.07 8.56 -5.31
C PHE A 118 15.25 7.69 -5.78
N ALA A 119 15.22 6.39 -5.49
CA ALA A 119 16.25 5.45 -5.95
C ALA A 119 16.32 5.40 -7.48
N SER A 120 15.17 5.43 -8.15
CA SER A 120 15.06 5.45 -9.61
C SER A 120 15.73 6.70 -10.21
N LEU A 121 15.46 7.88 -9.65
CA LEU A 121 16.05 9.15 -10.11
C LEU A 121 17.56 9.20 -9.84
N CYS A 122 18.01 8.73 -8.68
CA CYS A 122 19.44 8.66 -8.38
C CYS A 122 20.18 7.75 -9.37
N SER A 123 19.62 6.59 -9.71
CA SER A 123 20.24 5.67 -10.67
C SER A 123 20.32 6.27 -12.08
N THR A 124 19.27 6.95 -12.55
CA THR A 124 19.28 7.59 -13.87
C THR A 124 20.23 8.78 -13.93
N LEU A 125 20.27 9.62 -12.89
CA LEU A 125 21.20 10.74 -12.79
C LEU A 125 22.66 10.27 -12.75
N TYR A 126 22.96 9.24 -11.95
CA TYR A 126 24.30 8.66 -11.87
C TYR A 126 24.78 8.17 -13.25
N ARG A 127 23.90 7.49 -14.01
CA ARG A 127 24.19 7.05 -15.37
C ARG A 127 24.36 8.21 -16.36
N ALA A 128 23.56 9.26 -16.24
CA ALA A 128 23.68 10.44 -17.09
C ALA A 128 25.04 11.11 -16.89
N ILE A 129 25.46 11.32 -15.64
CA ILE A 129 26.74 11.94 -15.28
C ILE A 129 27.92 11.08 -15.77
N THR A 130 27.89 9.77 -15.51
CA THR A 130 28.96 8.87 -15.96
C THR A 130 29.07 8.79 -17.48
N ARG A 131 27.97 8.92 -18.23
CA ARG A 131 28.00 9.03 -19.70
C ARG A 131 28.54 10.37 -20.21
N LEU A 132 28.32 11.47 -19.48
CA LEU A 132 28.83 12.81 -19.83
C LEU A 132 30.34 12.95 -19.58
N THR A 133 30.90 12.15 -18.68
CA THR A 133 32.30 12.24 -18.24
C THR A 133 33.22 11.27 -19.01
N ARG A 134 32.66 10.41 -19.87
CA ARG A 134 33.38 9.45 -20.71
C ARG A 134 33.31 9.90 -22.16
#